data_AF-A0A3S3X5V2-F1
#
_entry.id   AF-A0A3S3X5V2-F1
#
_cell.length_a   1.000
_cell.length_b   1.000
_cell.length_c   1.000
_cell.angle_alpha   90.00
_cell.angle_beta   90.00
_cell.angle_gamma   90.00
#
_symmetry.space_group_name_H-M   'P 1'
#
loop_
_entity.id
_entity.type
_entity.pdbx_description
1 polymer ?
#
loop_
_entity_poly.entity_id
_entity_poly.type
_entity_poly.pdbx_seq_one_letter_code
_entity_poly.pdbx_strand_id
1 'polypeptide(L)'
;MKIIGKKFLIDFGMAKAILEVKNSTSLAFTIIEKNGKETKETEIVEIKLNQLRPRLFLLTWKEKNGNTVTQVQDHKNKKAFMNWTQPDGQFINAEAEIKSFKG
;
A
#
# COMPACT_ATOMS: atom_id res chain seq x y z
N MET A 1 3.44 -6.37 16.71
CA MET A 1 2.18 -5.92 16.06
C MET A 1 1.93 -6.79 14.84
N LYS A 2 0.75 -7.37 14.69
CA LYS A 2 0.31 -8.07 13.47
C LYS A 2 -0.42 -7.08 12.56
N ILE A 3 -0.10 -7.04 11.26
CA ILE A 3 -0.77 -6.16 10.27
C ILE A 3 -1.89 -6.87 9.50
N ILE A 4 -1.87 -8.21 9.49
CA ILE A 4 -2.95 -9.02 8.91
C ILE A 4 -4.28 -8.73 9.62
N GLY A 5 -5.35 -8.60 8.85
CA GLY A 5 -6.69 -8.23 9.28
C GLY A 5 -6.87 -6.74 9.56
N LYS A 6 -5.87 -5.90 9.27
CA LYS A 6 -5.94 -4.45 9.53
C LYS A 6 -6.09 -3.66 8.24
N LYS A 7 -6.76 -2.52 8.39
CA LYS A 7 -6.89 -1.48 7.37
C LYS A 7 -6.04 -0.28 7.73
N PHE A 8 -5.38 0.30 6.73
CA PHE A 8 -4.55 1.48 6.87
C PHE A 8 -4.94 2.50 5.80
N LEU A 9 -5.18 3.74 6.21
CA LEU A 9 -5.27 4.86 5.31
C LEU A 9 -3.85 5.38 5.06
N ILE A 10 -3.49 5.47 3.78
CA ILE A 10 -2.18 5.95 3.33
C ILE A 10 -2.42 7.00 2.24
N ASP A 11 -1.71 8.11 2.35
CA ASP A 11 -1.80 9.23 1.42
C ASP A 11 -0.42 9.51 0.83
N PHE A 12 -0.23 9.14 -0.44
CA PHE A 12 1.01 9.34 -1.18
C PHE A 12 1.02 10.67 -1.97
N GLY A 13 0.08 11.59 -1.68
CA GLY A 13 -0.09 12.87 -2.37
C GLY A 13 -0.77 12.75 -3.73
N MET A 14 -0.28 11.85 -4.60
CA MET A 14 -0.91 11.59 -5.90
C MET A 14 -2.15 10.70 -5.80
N ALA A 15 -2.18 9.86 -4.77
CA ALA A 15 -3.27 8.93 -4.50
C ALA A 15 -3.40 8.67 -3.01
N LYS A 16 -4.65 8.64 -2.55
CA LYS A 16 -5.01 8.26 -1.20
C LYS A 16 -5.73 6.93 -1.25
N ALA A 17 -5.23 5.98 -0.48
CA ALA A 17 -5.70 4.60 -0.53
C ALA A 17 -5.95 4.02 0.86
N ILE A 18 -6.92 3.13 0.95
CA ILE A 18 -7.14 2.24 2.09
C ILE A 18 -6.50 0.91 1.72
N LEU A 19 -5.50 0.47 2.47
CA LEU A 19 -4.87 -0.84 2.34
C LEU A 19 -5.40 -1.78 3.41
N GLU A 20 -6.04 -2.87 3.02
CA GLU A 20 -6.47 -3.96 3.87
C GLU A 20 -5.58 -5.18 3.65
N VAL A 21 -4.74 -5.51 4.63
CA VAL A 21 -3.91 -6.73 4.59
C VAL A 21 -4.79 -7.91 5.00
N LYS A 22 -5.49 -8.53 4.06
CA LYS A 22 -6.47 -9.59 4.34
C LYS A 22 -5.84 -10.80 5.02
N ASN A 23 -4.72 -11.27 4.48
CA ASN A 23 -3.94 -12.39 5.01
C ASN A 23 -2.46 -12.24 4.59
N SER A 24 -1.65 -13.28 4.76
CA SER A 24 -0.21 -13.24 4.44
C SER A 24 0.10 -13.12 2.94
N THR A 25 -0.86 -13.41 2.06
CA THR A 25 -0.68 -13.45 0.60
C THR A 25 -1.66 -12.57 -0.16
N SER A 26 -2.58 -11.87 0.51
CA SER A 26 -3.59 -11.04 -0.13
C SER A 26 -3.73 -9.67 0.53
N LEU A 27 -3.78 -8.64 -0.31
CA LEU A 27 -4.07 -7.26 0.07
C LEU A 27 -5.20 -6.74 -0.82
N ALA A 28 -6.15 -6.03 -0.23
CA ALA A 28 -7.06 -5.18 -0.99
C ALA A 28 -6.62 -3.73 -0.84
N PHE A 29 -6.45 -3.03 -1.95
CA PHE A 29 -6.28 -1.58 -1.93
C PHE A 29 -7.50 -0.92 -2.54
N THR A 30 -8.04 0.09 -1.85
CA THR A 30 -9.11 0.94 -2.35
C THR A 30 -8.58 2.35 -2.50
N ILE A 31 -8.42 2.81 -3.74
CA ILE A 31 -8.11 4.22 -4.02
C ILE A 31 -9.39 5.01 -3.76
N ILE A 32 -9.31 5.95 -2.82
CA ILE A 32 -10.43 6.83 -2.45
C ILE A 32 -10.28 8.23 -3.06
N GLU A 33 -9.06 8.60 -3.43
CA GLU A 33 -8.76 9.87 -4.07
C GLU A 33 -7.56 9.70 -5.00
N LYS A 34 -7.62 10.30 -6.19
CA LYS A 34 -6.54 10.31 -7.17
C LYS A 34 -6.48 11.68 -7.83
N ASN A 35 -5.32 12.33 -7.78
CA ASN A 35 -5.12 13.70 -8.32
C ASN A 35 -6.17 14.71 -7.82
N GLY A 36 -6.52 14.67 -6.53
CA GLY A 36 -7.50 15.57 -5.92
C GLY A 36 -8.97 15.28 -6.25
N LYS A 37 -9.26 14.18 -6.96
CA LYS A 37 -10.63 13.75 -7.27
C LYS A 37 -10.99 12.49 -6.50
N GLU A 38 -12.15 12.48 -5.87
CA GLU A 38 -12.70 11.28 -5.24
C GLU A 38 -12.89 10.16 -6.27
N THR A 39 -12.52 8.95 -5.88
CA THR A 39 -12.76 7.72 -6.65
C THR A 39 -13.04 6.59 -5.66
N LYS A 40 -13.46 5.42 -6.15
CA LYS A 40 -13.64 4.23 -5.34
C LYS A 40 -13.28 2.99 -6.14
N GLU A 41 -12.03 2.94 -6.54
CA GLU A 41 -11.46 1.81 -7.26
C GLU A 41 -10.84 0.84 -6.26
N THR A 42 -11.28 -0.41 -6.27
CA THR A 42 -10.74 -1.45 -5.39
C THR A 42 -10.18 -2.58 -6.22
N GLU A 43 -8.97 -3.00 -5.87
CA GLU A 43 -8.33 -4.18 -6.44
C GLU A 43 -7.83 -5.09 -5.31
N ILE A 44 -7.95 -6.41 -5.54
CA ILE A 44 -7.39 -7.42 -4.66
C ILE A 44 -6.18 -8.01 -5.39
N VAL A 45 -5.02 -7.91 -4.75
CA VAL A 45 -3.75 -8.35 -5.31
C VAL A 45 -3.13 -9.44 -4.45
N GLU A 46 -2.40 -10.32 -5.12
CA GLU A 46 -1.48 -11.23 -4.44
C GLU A 46 -0.25 -10.46 -3.99
N ILE A 47 0.14 -10.64 -2.73
CA ILE A 47 1.30 -9.98 -2.13
C ILE A 47 2.33 -10.99 -1.67
N LYS A 48 3.60 -10.56 -1.65
CA LYS A 48 4.62 -11.14 -0.77
C LYS A 48 4.78 -10.22 0.43
N LEU A 49 4.51 -10.75 1.64
CA LEU A 49 4.65 -10.03 2.90
C LEU A 49 5.86 -10.58 3.68
N ASN A 50 6.89 -9.76 3.86
CA ASN A 50 8.07 -10.10 4.65
C ASN A 50 8.17 -9.18 5.88
N GLN A 51 8.25 -9.75 7.07
CA GLN A 51 8.56 -8.98 8.26
C GLN A 51 10.09 -8.85 8.39
N LEU A 52 10.61 -7.65 8.22
CA LEU A 52 12.06 -7.40 8.29
C LEU A 52 12.56 -7.31 9.73
N ARG A 53 11.74 -6.71 10.61
CA ARG A 53 11.95 -6.61 12.06
C ARG A 53 10.61 -6.29 12.74
N PRO A 54 10.49 -6.26 14.09
CA PRO A 54 9.24 -5.90 14.74
C PRO A 54 8.68 -4.56 14.25
N ARG A 55 7.44 -4.59 13.72
CA ARG A 55 6.71 -3.42 13.17
C ARG A 55 7.27 -2.83 11.87
N LEU A 56 8.18 -3.52 11.19
CA LEU A 56 8.68 -3.14 9.86
C LEU A 56 8.39 -4.27 8.87
N PHE A 57 7.64 -3.95 7.82
CA PHE A 57 7.22 -4.93 6.81
C PHE A 57 7.56 -4.46 5.42
N LEU A 58 7.97 -5.41 4.58
CA LEU A 58 8.11 -5.25 3.13
C LEU A 58 6.94 -5.96 2.46
N LEU A 59 6.21 -5.22 1.63
CA LEU A 59 5.14 -5.72 0.79
C LEU A 59 5.53 -5.51 -0.67
N THR A 60 5.31 -6.53 -1.51
CA THR A 60 5.47 -6.39 -2.95
C THR A 60 4.30 -7.03 -3.67
N TRP A 61 3.82 -6.39 -4.73
CA TRP A 61 2.74 -6.93 -5.57
C TRP A 61 2.82 -6.38 -6.99
N LYS A 62 1.99 -6.96 -7.85
CA LYS A 62 1.74 -6.49 -9.21
C LYS A 62 0.25 -6.22 -9.36
N GLU A 63 -0.09 -5.06 -9.89
CA GLU A 63 -1.47 -4.68 -10.24
C GLU A 63 -1.87 -5.27 -11.60
N LYS A 64 -3.17 -5.40 -11.85
CA LYS A 64 -3.73 -5.94 -13.09
C LYS A 64 -3.27 -5.17 -14.33
N ASN A 65 -3.08 -3.86 -14.21
CA ASN A 65 -2.61 -2.99 -15.29
C ASN A 65 -1.11 -3.16 -15.60
N GLY A 66 -0.39 -4.01 -14.86
CA GLY A 66 1.02 -4.29 -15.06
C GLY A 66 1.96 -3.50 -14.15
N ASN A 67 1.46 -2.52 -13.38
CA ASN A 67 2.30 -1.80 -12.43
C ASN A 67 2.87 -2.77 -11.38
N THR A 68 4.12 -2.55 -10.98
CA THR A 68 4.70 -3.25 -9.84
C THR A 68 4.86 -2.28 -8.68
N VAL A 69 4.50 -2.72 -7.48
CA VAL A 69 4.65 -1.93 -6.27
C VAL A 69 5.55 -2.66 -5.28
N THR A 70 6.48 -1.91 -4.71
CA THR A 70 7.24 -2.32 -3.52
C THR A 70 7.00 -1.29 -2.43
N GLN A 71 6.62 -1.73 -1.25
CA GLN A 71 6.32 -0.86 -0.12
C GLN A 71 7.03 -1.34 1.15
N VAL A 72 7.71 -0.42 1.84
CA VAL A 72 8.19 -0.63 3.20
C VAL A 72 7.28 0.13 4.15
N GLN A 73 6.61 -0.59 5.05
CA GLN A 73 5.74 -0.03 6.08
C GLN A 73 6.44 -0.07 7.45
N ASP A 74 6.87 1.09 7.94
CA ASP A 74 7.37 1.28 9.30
C ASP A 74 6.23 1.75 10.20
N HIS A 75 5.57 0.81 10.87
CA HIS A 75 4.47 1.11 11.78
C HIS A 75 4.94 1.60 13.16
N LYS A 76 6.24 1.51 13.49
CA LYS A 76 6.76 2.16 14.69
C LYS A 76 6.77 3.67 14.49
N ASN A 77 7.23 4.12 13.33
CA ASN A 77 7.35 5.53 12.97
C ASN A 77 6.14 6.07 12.19
N LYS A 78 5.15 5.23 11.90
CA LYS A 78 3.94 5.56 11.12
C LYS A 78 4.27 6.10 9.72
N LYS A 79 5.25 5.48 9.05
CA LYS A 79 5.71 5.88 7.71
C LYS A 79 5.64 4.72 6.75
N ALA A 80 5.24 4.99 5.51
CA ALA A 80 5.32 4.06 4.40
C ALA A 80 6.18 4.68 3.29
N PHE A 81 7.10 3.89 2.75
CA PHE A 81 7.88 4.22 1.56
C PHE A 81 7.42 3.31 0.44
N MET A 82 7.19 3.87 -0.74
CA MET A 82 6.67 3.14 -1.89
C MET A 82 7.53 3.42 -3.13
N ASN A 83 7.76 2.35 -3.88
CA ASN A 83 8.25 2.38 -5.23
C ASN A 83 7.16 1.83 -6.14
N TRP A 84 6.71 2.62 -7.10
CA TRP A 84 5.70 2.27 -8.08
C TRP A 84 6.32 2.35 -9.47
N THR A 85 6.41 1.21 -10.14
CA THR A 85 6.96 1.11 -11.50
C THR A 85 5.82 0.83 -12.46
N GLN A 86 5.65 1.71 -13.44
CA GLN A 86 4.65 1.57 -14.48
C GLN A 86 5.16 0.67 -15.64
N PRO A 87 4.28 0.10 -16.47
CA PRO A 87 4.67 -0.73 -17.61
C PRO A 87 5.58 -0.03 -18.63
N ASP A 88 5.53 1.30 -18.71
CA ASP A 88 6.39 2.11 -19.57
C ASP A 88 7.80 2.36 -18.99
N GLY A 89 8.06 1.85 -17.79
CA GLY A 89 9.32 2.02 -17.06
C GLY A 89 9.38 3.27 -16.18
N GLN A 90 8.32 4.09 -16.13
CA GLN A 90 8.28 5.22 -15.20
C GLN A 90 8.38 4.71 -13.76
N PHE A 91 9.36 5.24 -13.02
CA PHE A 91 9.67 4.85 -11.65
C PHE A 91 9.34 6.00 -10.70
N ILE A 92 8.35 5.79 -9.84
CA ILE A 92 7.86 6.80 -8.90
C ILE A 92 8.18 6.35 -7.48
N ASN A 93 8.79 7.26 -6.71
CA ASN A 93 9.04 7.08 -5.29
C ASN A 93 8.15 8.02 -4.49
N ALA A 94 7.51 7.49 -3.45
CA ALA A 94 6.65 8.28 -2.57
C ALA A 94 6.82 7.87 -1.11
N GLU A 95 6.60 8.83 -0.22
CA GLU A 95 6.51 8.62 1.22
C GLU A 95 5.13 9.06 1.71
N ALA A 96 4.58 8.31 2.65
CA ALA A 96 3.29 8.61 3.24
C ALA A 96 3.26 8.33 4.75
N GLU A 97 2.31 8.96 5.45
CA GLU A 97 2.00 8.63 6.83
C GLU A 97 1.01 7.46 6.90
N ILE A 98 1.27 6.49 7.79
CA ILE A 98 0.37 5.35 8.02
C ILE A 98 -0.62 5.71 9.11
N LYS A 99 -1.91 5.76 8.77
CA LYS A 99 -3.00 5.96 9.73
C LYS A 99 -3.82 4.69 9.83
N SER A 100 -4.02 4.18 11.04
CA SER A 100 -4.97 3.08 11.27
C SER A 100 -6.35 3.52 10.81
N PHE A 101 -7.02 2.70 10.00
CA PHE A 101 -8.35 2.98 9.52
C PHE A 101 -9.35 2.04 10.20
N LYS A 102 -10.36 2.61 10.85
CA LYS A 102 -11.53 1.89 11.38
C LYS A 102 -12.71 2.35 10.54
N GLY A 103 -13.08 1.54 9.56
CA GLY A 103 -14.24 1.75 8.70
C GLY A 103 -14.88 0.42 8.37
#